data_AF-A0AAJ0G6S4-F1
#
_entry.id   AF-A0AAJ0G6S4-F1
#
_cell.length_a   1.000
_cell.length_b   1.000
_cell.length_c   1.000
_cell.angle_alpha   90.00
_cell.angle_beta   90.00
_cell.angle_gamma   90.00
#
_symmetry.space_group_name_H-M   'P 1'
#
loop_
_entity.id
_entity.type
_entity.pdbx_description
1 polymer ?
#
loop_
_entity_poly.entity_id
_entity_poly.type
_entity_poly.pdbx_seq_one_letter_code
_entity_poly.pdbx_strand_id
1 'polypeptide(L)'
;MIGSQPPQAALNIWVGAVMLQGLAWTVALMMYAIYIQRLMTSALPHPSTRPGMYVSVGPAGYTAAALIGLATSAPDVLPPNAFNIQTDFADGQVVKVLGIISGTFVLLFSFWFFCISTAAVIAGVRRMHYPLN
;
A
#
# COMPACT_ATOMS: atom_id res chain seq x y z
N MET A 1 6.85 -11.25 16.24
CA MET A 1 7.69 -12.13 15.38
C MET A 1 9.05 -11.52 15.04
N ILE A 2 9.22 -10.19 15.02
CA ILE A 2 10.54 -9.55 14.88
C ILE A 2 11.26 -9.44 16.23
N GLY A 3 10.55 -9.07 17.31
CA GLY A 3 11.13 -8.94 18.66
C GLY A 3 11.59 -10.24 19.34
N SER A 4 11.37 -11.41 18.74
CA SER A 4 11.83 -12.71 19.25
C SER A 4 13.11 -13.21 18.57
N GLN A 5 13.62 -12.48 17.58
CA GLN A 5 14.81 -12.85 16.81
C GLN A 5 16.07 -12.19 17.38
N PRO A 6 17.27 -12.78 17.18
CA PRO A 6 18.53 -12.13 17.49
C PRO A 6 18.60 -10.75 16.80
N PRO A 7 19.20 -9.70 17.42
CA PRO A 7 19.18 -8.34 16.89
C PRO A 7 19.63 -8.21 15.43
N GLN A 8 20.68 -8.95 15.05
CA GLN A 8 21.18 -8.96 13.68
C GLN A 8 20.19 -9.59 12.68
N ALA A 9 19.51 -10.66 13.08
CA ALA A 9 18.51 -11.33 12.25
C ALA A 9 17.25 -10.46 12.11
N ALA A 10 16.83 -9.79 13.19
CA ALA A 10 15.71 -8.85 13.18
C ALA A 10 15.94 -7.71 12.17
N LEU A 11 17.15 -7.14 12.15
CA LEU A 11 17.55 -6.10 11.20
C LEU A 11 17.49 -6.59 9.76
N ASN A 12 18.10 -7.73 9.47
CA ASN A 12 18.12 -8.29 8.11
C ASN A 12 16.71 -8.60 7.59
N ILE A 13 15.83 -9.15 8.45
CA ILE A 13 14.43 -9.42 8.11
C ILE A 13 13.69 -8.12 7.84
N TRP A 14 13.88 -7.09 8.67
CA TRP A 14 13.25 -5.79 8.50
C TRP A 14 13.68 -5.12 7.19
N VAL A 15 14.99 -5.11 6.88
CA VAL A 15 15.51 -4.59 5.61
C VAL A 15 14.93 -5.34 4.43
N GLY A 16 14.92 -6.68 4.49
CA GLY A 16 14.29 -7.51 3.45
C GLY A 16 12.80 -7.20 3.26
N ALA A 17 12.06 -7.00 4.35
CA ALA A 17 10.65 -6.64 4.30
C ALA A 17 10.43 -5.27 3.65
N VAL A 18 11.25 -4.27 3.97
CA VAL A 18 11.18 -2.94 3.33
C VAL A 18 11.46 -3.03 1.83
N MET A 19 12.49 -3.79 1.42
CA MET A 19 12.83 -3.97 0.00
C MET A 19 11.70 -4.67 -0.77
N LEU A 20 11.18 -5.77 -0.23
CA LEU A 20 10.07 -6.49 -0.84
C LEU A 20 8.80 -5.64 -0.91
N GLN A 21 8.52 -4.84 0.13
CA GLN A 21 7.38 -3.93 0.14
C GLN A 21 7.51 -2.84 -0.93
N GLY A 22 8.70 -2.28 -1.11
CA GLY A 22 8.98 -1.31 -2.18
C GLY A 22 8.85 -1.91 -3.58
N LEU A 23 9.32 -3.14 -3.77
CA LEU A 23 9.17 -3.87 -5.03
C LEU A 23 7.69 -4.15 -5.33
N ALA A 24 6.94 -4.66 -4.35
CA ALA A 24 5.51 -4.90 -4.48
C ALA A 24 4.74 -3.62 -4.86
N TRP A 25 5.09 -2.49 -4.24
CA TRP A 25 4.49 -1.20 -4.57
C TRP A 25 4.79 -0.76 -6.01
N THR A 26 6.03 -0.97 -6.47
CA THR A 26 6.43 -0.61 -7.84
C THR A 26 5.66 -1.43 -8.89
N VAL A 27 5.51 -2.73 -8.65
CA VAL A 27 4.71 -3.62 -9.52
C VAL A 27 3.22 -3.21 -9.49
N ALA A 28 2.69 -2.86 -8.32
CA ALA A 28 1.32 -2.38 -8.18
C ALA A 28 1.11 -1.08 -9.00
N LEU A 29 2.06 -0.13 -8.96
CA LEU A 29 1.99 1.09 -9.77
C LEU A 29 1.93 0.80 -11.28
N MET A 30 2.71 -0.17 -11.77
CA MET A 30 2.65 -0.58 -13.18
C MET A 30 1.26 -1.15 -13.54
N MET A 31 0.68 -1.98 -12.67
CA MET A 31 -0.67 -2.52 -12.86
C MET A 31 -1.74 -1.42 -12.83
N TYR A 32 -1.61 -0.43 -11.92
CA TYR A 32 -2.51 0.71 -11.84
C TYR A 32 -2.46 1.59 -13.09
N ALA A 33 -1.28 1.81 -13.67
CA ALA A 33 -1.14 2.57 -14.91
C ALA A 33 -1.92 1.92 -16.05
N ILE A 34 -1.76 0.60 -16.24
CA ILE A 34 -2.51 -0.17 -17.24
C ILE A 34 -4.01 -0.11 -16.95
N TYR A 35 -4.42 -0.24 -15.69
CA TYR A 35 -5.82 -0.18 -15.28
C TYR A 35 -6.47 1.17 -15.62
N ILE A 36 -5.82 2.29 -15.26
CA ILE A 36 -6.30 3.64 -15.58
C ILE A 36 -6.34 3.84 -17.10
N GLN A 37 -5.31 3.41 -17.84
CA GLN A 37 -5.30 3.49 -19.30
C GLN A 37 -6.51 2.76 -19.91
N ARG A 38 -6.87 1.58 -19.39
CA ARG A 38 -8.06 0.84 -19.84
C ARG A 38 -9.35 1.60 -19.51
N LEU A 39 -9.44 2.23 -18.34
CA LEU A 39 -10.61 3.06 -17.99
C LEU A 39 -10.75 4.31 -18.87
N MET A 40 -9.64 4.88 -19.35
CA MET A 40 -9.66 6.05 -20.24
C MET A 40 -9.94 5.70 -21.71
N THR A 41 -9.48 4.54 -22.17
CA THR A 41 -9.56 4.15 -23.59
C THR A 41 -10.71 3.20 -23.91
N SER A 42 -11.18 2.42 -22.93
CA SER A 42 -12.27 1.45 -23.08
C SER A 42 -13.52 1.89 -22.33
N ALA A 43 -14.70 1.46 -22.78
CA ALA A 43 -15.93 1.70 -22.03
C ALA A 43 -15.87 1.02 -20.65
N LEU A 44 -16.53 1.64 -19.67
CA LEU A 44 -16.70 1.07 -18.32
C LEU A 44 -17.19 -0.38 -18.39
N PRO A 45 -16.71 -1.28 -17.51
CA PRO A 45 -17.17 -2.66 -17.46
C PRO A 45 -18.69 -2.78 -17.38
N HIS A 46 -19.23 -3.92 -17.82
CA HIS A 46 -20.66 -4.22 -17.74
C HIS A 46 -21.18 -3.89 -16.32
N PRO A 47 -22.34 -3.23 -16.16
CA PRO A 47 -22.83 -2.77 -14.87
C PRO A 47 -22.73 -3.82 -13.75
N SER A 48 -23.11 -5.07 -14.01
CA SER A 48 -23.06 -6.17 -13.04
C SER A 48 -21.65 -6.58 -12.60
N THR A 49 -20.59 -6.25 -13.34
CA THR A 49 -19.20 -6.57 -12.97
C THR A 49 -18.44 -5.38 -12.39
N ARG A 50 -19.04 -4.19 -12.35
CA ARG A 50 -18.45 -2.97 -11.76
C ARG A 50 -18.12 -3.07 -10.27
N PRO A 51 -18.84 -3.85 -9.43
CA PRO A 51 -18.39 -4.09 -8.05
C PRO A 51 -17.00 -4.73 -7.98
N GLY A 52 -16.57 -5.47 -9.00
CA GLY A 52 -15.21 -6.01 -9.09
C GLY A 52 -14.11 -4.94 -9.18
N MET A 53 -14.45 -3.69 -9.50
CA MET A 53 -13.48 -2.59 -9.54
C MET A 53 -12.87 -2.28 -8.15
N TYR A 54 -13.56 -2.60 -7.05
CA TYR A 54 -13.03 -2.44 -5.70
C TYR A 54 -11.78 -3.29 -5.42
N VAL A 55 -11.50 -4.32 -6.21
CA VAL A 55 -10.27 -5.10 -6.08
C VAL A 55 -9.02 -4.22 -6.24
N SER A 56 -9.15 -3.10 -6.98
CA SER A 56 -8.08 -2.11 -7.16
C SER A 56 -7.73 -1.35 -5.87
N VAL A 57 -8.61 -1.32 -4.86
CA VAL A 57 -8.36 -0.61 -3.59
C VAL A 57 -7.36 -1.36 -2.72
N GLY A 58 -7.41 -2.70 -2.78
CA GLY A 58 -6.63 -3.61 -1.94
C GLY A 58 -5.12 -3.37 -1.99
N PRO A 59 -4.46 -3.46 -3.15
CA PRO A 59 -3.00 -3.42 -3.23
C PRO A 59 -2.37 -2.19 -2.56
N ALA A 60 -2.96 -1.01 -2.76
CA ALA A 60 -2.56 0.22 -2.08
C ALA A 60 -2.85 0.17 -0.56
N GLY A 61 -4.03 -0.32 -0.16
CA GLY A 61 -4.39 -0.44 1.26
C GLY A 61 -3.45 -1.38 2.05
N TYR A 62 -3.16 -2.56 1.51
CA TYR A 62 -2.22 -3.50 2.14
C TYR A 62 -0.79 -2.92 2.20
N THR A 63 -0.37 -2.22 1.15
CA THR A 63 0.95 -1.55 1.12
C THR A 63 1.05 -0.46 2.19
N ALA A 64 0.01 0.36 2.34
CA ALA A 64 -0.03 1.39 3.38
C ALA A 64 0.06 0.78 4.79
N ALA A 65 -0.72 -0.27 5.06
CA ALA A 65 -0.71 -0.96 6.35
C ALA A 65 0.66 -1.60 6.63
N ALA A 66 1.27 -2.24 5.63
CA ALA A 66 2.58 -2.85 5.78
C ALA A 66 3.68 -1.80 6.02
N LEU A 67 3.67 -0.68 5.29
CA LEU A 67 4.61 0.43 5.50
C LEU A 67 4.50 1.00 6.92
N ILE A 68 3.29 1.27 7.41
CA ILE A 68 3.06 1.79 8.76
C ILE A 68 3.51 0.77 9.82
N GLY A 69 3.26 -0.52 9.61
CA GLY A 69 3.71 -1.60 10.51
C GLY A 69 5.24 -1.71 10.58
N LEU A 70 5.91 -1.66 9.43
CA LEU A 70 7.37 -1.66 9.35
C LEU A 70 7.97 -0.39 9.97
N ALA A 71 7.35 0.76 9.75
CA ALA A 71 7.75 2.04 10.33
C ALA A 71 7.65 2.03 11.85
N THR A 72 6.56 1.49 12.40
CA THR A 72 6.34 1.41 13.84
C THR A 72 7.33 0.50 14.53
N SER A 73 7.79 -0.55 13.83
CA SER A 73 8.81 -1.49 14.32
C SER A 73 10.25 -0.99 14.13
N ALA A 74 10.46 0.10 13.39
CA ALA A 74 11.79 0.61 13.07
C ALA A 74 12.62 1.00 14.30
N PRO A 75 12.07 1.71 15.33
CA PRO A 75 12.84 2.07 16.52
C PRO A 75 13.36 0.89 17.34
N ASP A 76 12.69 -0.26 17.28
CA ASP A 76 13.06 -1.45 18.06
C ASP A 76 14.12 -2.31 17.36
N VAL A 77 14.32 -2.09 16.06
CA VAL A 77 15.15 -2.95 15.19
C VAL A 77 16.42 -2.24 14.73
N LEU A 78 16.39 -0.91 14.58
CA LEU A 78 17.53 -0.13 14.13
C LEU A 78 18.52 0.11 15.28
N PRO A 79 19.82 -0.19 15.10
CA PRO A 79 20.84 0.14 16.07
C PRO A 79 21.04 1.66 16.17
N PRO A 80 21.55 2.15 17.31
CA PRO A 80 21.99 3.54 17.42
C PRO A 80 23.06 3.85 16.36
N ASN A 81 22.93 4.96 15.63
CA ASN A 81 23.83 5.39 14.55
C ASN A 81 23.87 4.48 13.30
N ALA A 82 22.78 3.79 12.97
CA ALA A 82 22.65 3.02 11.73
C ALA A 82 22.98 3.82 10.46
N PHE A 83 22.69 5.13 10.43
CA PHE A 83 22.96 5.98 9.28
C PHE A 83 24.31 6.70 9.32
N ASN A 84 25.13 6.46 10.37
CA ASN A 84 26.40 7.15 10.58
C ASN A 84 26.28 8.68 10.56
N ILE A 85 25.12 9.19 10.99
CA ILE A 85 24.84 10.61 11.14
C ILE A 85 25.01 10.93 12.63
N GLN A 86 25.95 11.82 12.96
CA GLN A 86 26.08 12.33 14.34
C GLN A 86 24.93 13.30 14.62
N THR A 87 23.78 12.76 15.00
CA THR A 87 22.60 13.51 15.43
C THR A 87 22.14 13.03 16.80
N ASP A 88 21.64 13.95 17.62
CA ASP A 88 21.02 13.65 18.93
C ASP A 88 19.73 12.81 18.83
N PHE A 89 19.22 12.60 17.61
CA PHE A 89 18.00 11.85 17.35
C PHE A 89 18.30 10.37 17.08
N ALA A 90 17.54 9.48 17.72
CA ALA A 90 17.60 8.05 17.41
C ALA A 90 17.09 7.79 15.97
N ASP A 91 17.98 7.28 15.10
CA ASP A 91 17.74 6.96 13.69
C ASP A 91 16.41 6.24 13.41
N GLY A 92 16.02 5.33 14.30
CA GLY A 92 14.76 4.59 14.20
C GLY A 92 13.50 5.46 14.27
N GLN A 93 13.53 6.61 14.97
CA GLN A 93 12.40 7.54 15.02
C GLN A 93 12.21 8.29 13.70
N VAL A 94 13.31 8.64 13.03
CA VAL A 94 13.26 9.28 11.70
C VAL A 94 12.61 8.34 10.69
N VAL A 95 13.04 7.08 10.67
CA VAL A 95 12.46 6.04 9.80
C VAL A 95 10.99 5.80 10.12
N LYS A 96 10.61 5.80 11.39
CA LYS A 96 9.21 5.69 11.81
C LYS A 96 8.34 6.81 11.24
N VAL A 97 8.79 8.06 11.36
CA VAL A 97 8.04 9.23 10.84
C VAL A 97 7.92 9.14 9.32
N LEU A 98 9.02 8.87 8.61
CA LEU A 98 9.03 8.73 7.15
C LEU A 98 8.11 7.60 6.68
N GLY A 99 8.16 6.45 7.36
CA GLY A 99 7.33 5.29 7.03
C GLY A 99 5.84 5.52 7.30
N ILE A 100 5.48 6.26 8.36
CA ILE A 100 4.08 6.66 8.61
C ILE A 100 3.60 7.62 7.53
N ILE A 101 4.37 8.67 7.21
CA ILE A 101 3.98 9.67 6.20
C ILE A 101 3.80 9.00 4.82
N SER A 102 4.75 8.16 4.42
CA SER A 102 4.66 7.42 3.15
C SER A 102 3.49 6.44 3.14
N GLY A 103 3.23 5.73 4.24
CA GLY A 103 2.06 4.87 4.39
C GLY A 103 0.74 5.65 4.29
N THR A 104 0.64 6.82 4.92
CA THR A 104 -0.54 7.71 4.81
C THR A 104 -0.74 8.22 3.38
N PHE A 105 0.34 8.54 2.66
CA PHE A 105 0.25 8.92 1.25
C PHE A 105 -0.32 7.78 0.39
N VAL A 106 0.17 6.55 0.57
CA VAL A 106 -0.35 5.38 -0.15
C VAL A 106 -1.80 5.08 0.25
N LEU A 107 -2.19 5.34 1.51
CA LEU A 107 -3.58 5.22 1.96
C LEU A 107 -4.51 6.18 1.21
N LEU A 108 -4.08 7.43 1.02
CA LEU A 108 -4.83 8.42 0.21
C LEU A 108 -5.02 7.93 -1.22
N PHE A 109 -4.00 7.28 -1.80
CA PHE A 109 -4.08 6.69 -3.13
C PHE A 109 -5.11 5.54 -3.18
N SER A 110 -5.18 4.68 -2.15
CA SER A 110 -6.21 3.66 -2.00
C SER A 110 -7.62 4.27 -1.90
N PHE A 111 -7.76 5.33 -1.11
CA PHE A 111 -9.02 6.06 -0.94
C PHE A 111 -9.52 6.66 -2.26
N TRP A 112 -8.62 7.19 -3.09
CA TRP A 112 -8.98 7.70 -4.41
C TRP A 112 -9.58 6.62 -5.33
N PHE A 113 -8.97 5.42 -5.39
CA PHE A 113 -9.52 4.29 -6.14
C PHE A 113 -10.86 3.79 -5.58
N PHE A 114 -11.04 3.88 -4.26
CA PHE A 114 -12.31 3.58 -3.61
C PHE A 114 -13.41 4.53 -4.08
N CYS A 115 -13.12 5.84 -4.14
CA CYS A 115 -14.06 6.83 -4.67
C CYS A 115 -14.44 6.56 -6.14
N ILE A 116 -13.47 6.24 -7.00
CA ILE A 116 -13.74 5.91 -8.41
C ILE A 116 -14.61 4.66 -8.54
N SER A 117 -14.27 3.60 -7.81
CA SER A 117 -15.05 2.35 -7.82
C SER A 117 -16.48 2.60 -7.33
N THR A 118 -16.63 3.40 -6.28
CA THR A 118 -17.95 3.80 -5.74
C THR A 118 -18.78 4.57 -6.77
N ALA A 119 -18.19 5.58 -7.41
CA ALA A 119 -18.87 6.36 -8.44
C ALA A 119 -19.29 5.49 -9.64
N ALA A 120 -18.41 4.57 -10.08
CA ALA A 120 -18.69 3.66 -11.19
C ALA A 120 -19.84 2.68 -10.89
N VAL A 121 -19.89 2.16 -9.65
CA VAL A 121 -20.97 1.29 -9.16
C VAL A 121 -22.28 2.06 -9.07
N ILE A 122 -22.30 3.24 -8.45
CA ILE A 122 -23.51 4.08 -8.35
C ILE A 122 -24.06 4.42 -9.74
N ALA A 123 -23.19 4.78 -10.70
CA ALA A 123 -23.60 5.05 -12.08
C ALA A 123 -24.18 3.82 -12.80
N GLY A 124 -23.82 2.61 -12.37
CA GLY A 124 -24.26 1.35 -12.96
C GLY A 124 -25.43 0.68 -12.23
N VAL A 125 -25.74 1.08 -10.99
CA VAL A 125 -26.57 0.31 -10.07
C VAL A 125 -27.98 0.01 -10.62
N ARG A 126 -28.57 0.96 -11.36
CA ARG A 126 -29.90 0.81 -11.96
C ARG A 126 -29.96 -0.15 -13.16
N ARG A 127 -28.80 -0.55 -13.70
CA ARG A 127 -28.67 -1.45 -14.86
C ARG A 127 -28.03 -2.78 -14.50
N MET A 128 -27.84 -3.05 -13.20
CA MET A 128 -27.30 -4.32 -12.72
C MET A 128 -28.42 -5.36 -12.70
N HIS A 129 -28.21 -6.44 -13.44
CA HIS A 129 -29.06 -7.64 -13.39
C HIS A 129 -28.22 -8.81 -12.90
N TYR A 130 -28.83 -9.70 -12.12
CA TYR A 130 -28.22 -10.96 -11.70
C TYR A 130 -28.23 -11.92 -12.90
N PRO A 131 -27.08 -12.51 -13.28
CA PRO A 131 -27.00 -13.42 -14.43
C PRO A 131 -27.61 -14.82 -14.16
N LEU A 132 -28.46 -14.97 -13.14
CA LEU A 132 -29.00 -16.25 -12.68
C LEU A 132 -30.53 -16.38 -12.79
N ASN A 133 -31.21 -15.50 -13.53
CA ASN A 133 -32.62 -15.65 -13.89
C ASN A 133 -32.83 -15.39 -15.38
#